data_AF-A0A7S0W0X3-F1
#
_entry.id   AF-A0A7S0W0X3-F1
#
_cell.length_a   1.000
_cell.length_b   1.000
_cell.length_c   1.000
_cell.angle_alpha   90.00
_cell.angle_beta   90.00
_cell.angle_gamma   90.00
#
_symmetry.space_group_name_H-M   'P 1'
#
loop_
_entity.id
_entity.type
_entity.pdbx_description
1 polymer ?
#
loop_
_entity_poly.entity_id
_entity_poly.type
_entity_poly.pdbx_seq_one_letter_code
_entity_poly.pdbx_strand_id
1 'polypeptide(L)'
;CRDTVVIPAGQTVLLDVSPPRFFLILVQGALVFDRKDLHLKANYIMVNGGRLQIGTELEPFEQQARLTLHGNPQDTDLPTFGSKVLACFRCRLEMHGRPQVSWTTLAATASKGDTHIDVTDTVAWPPGSKIVIATTDYEGFTFSHTEVAEVASVDSSGRRVHL
;
A
#
# COMPACT_ATOMS: atom_id res chain seq x y z
N CYS A 1 -6.65 4.11 21.68
CA CYS A 1 -5.38 4.87 21.66
C CYS A 1 -5.73 6.33 21.36
N ARG A 2 -5.14 7.28 22.09
CA ARG A 2 -5.34 8.73 21.90
C ARG A 2 -4.03 9.49 21.66
N ASP A 3 -2.90 8.79 21.66
CA ASP A 3 -1.59 9.42 21.56
C ASP A 3 -1.36 9.98 20.16
N THR A 4 -0.88 11.21 20.09
CA THR A 4 -0.63 11.93 18.85
C THR A 4 0.82 12.38 18.80
N VAL A 5 1.43 12.28 17.63
CA VAL A 5 2.80 12.75 17.39
C VAL A 5 2.81 13.78 16.28
N VAL A 6 3.61 14.83 16.47
CA VAL A 6 3.87 15.88 15.48
C VAL A 6 5.37 15.87 15.17
N ILE A 7 5.70 15.78 13.89
CA ILE A 7 7.05 16.00 13.38
C ILE A 7 7.08 17.40 12.77
N PRO A 8 7.58 18.42 13.49
CA PRO A 8 7.51 19.81 13.06
C PRO A 8 8.39 20.08 11.83
N ALA A 9 8.08 21.17 11.12
CA ALA A 9 8.90 21.64 10.02
C ALA A 9 10.36 21.87 10.46
N GLY A 10 11.31 21.50 9.60
CA GLY A 10 12.74 21.55 9.90
C GLY A 10 13.28 20.34 10.66
N GLN A 11 12.42 19.46 11.20
CA GLN A 11 12.86 18.22 11.85
C GLN A 11 12.78 17.03 10.90
N THR A 12 13.79 16.17 10.94
CA THR A 12 13.77 14.85 10.30
C THR A 12 13.80 13.78 11.38
N VAL A 13 12.87 12.85 11.32
CA VAL A 13 12.79 11.68 12.19
C VAL A 13 13.04 10.43 11.37
N LEU A 14 14.03 9.64 11.80
CA LEU A 14 14.24 8.29 11.30
C LEU A 14 13.37 7.32 12.11
N LEU A 15 12.50 6.58 11.43
CA LEU A 15 11.73 5.50 12.03
C LEU A 15 12.59 4.24 12.04
N ASP A 16 13.18 3.92 13.18
CA ASP A 16 14.11 2.81 13.38
C ASP A 16 13.56 1.73 14.33
N VAL A 17 12.30 1.82 14.74
CA VAL A 17 11.61 0.80 15.50
C VAL A 17 10.14 0.76 15.08
N SER A 18 9.44 -0.35 15.33
CA SER A 18 7.98 -0.43 15.14
C SER A 18 7.28 0.11 16.39
N PRO A 19 6.73 1.34 16.39
CA PRO A 19 6.13 1.92 17.57
C PRO A 19 4.79 1.24 17.93
N PRO A 20 4.24 1.52 19.12
CA PRO A 20 2.83 1.28 19.38
C PRO A 20 1.95 2.07 18.38
N ARG A 21 0.66 1.77 18.37
CA ARG A 21 -0.31 2.50 17.54
C ARG A 21 -0.43 3.94 18.02
N PHE A 22 -0.48 4.90 17.10
CA PHE A 22 -0.89 6.27 17.38
C PHE A 22 -2.35 6.52 16.98
N PHE A 23 -2.96 7.56 17.53
CA PHE A 23 -4.20 8.11 16.99
C PHE A 23 -3.90 8.94 15.74
N LEU A 24 -3.05 9.96 15.85
CA LEU A 24 -2.62 10.83 14.74
C LEU A 24 -1.09 10.92 14.66
N ILE A 25 -0.56 10.82 13.45
CA ILE A 25 0.81 11.16 13.09
C ILE A 25 0.74 12.34 12.13
N LEU A 26 1.14 13.53 12.58
CA LEU A 26 1.21 14.74 11.75
C LEU A 26 2.66 15.01 11.34
N VAL A 27 2.93 14.94 10.04
CA VAL A 27 4.26 15.12 9.46
C VAL A 27 4.34 16.46 8.72
N GLN A 28 4.98 17.44 9.35
CA GLN A 28 5.28 18.77 8.77
C GLN A 28 6.78 18.90 8.41
N GLY A 29 7.65 18.14 9.08
CA GLY A 29 9.05 17.94 8.71
C GLY A 29 9.22 16.74 7.79
N ALA A 30 10.07 15.79 8.17
CA ALA A 30 10.28 14.55 7.44
C ALA A 30 10.22 13.31 8.33
N LEU A 31 9.50 12.28 7.88
CA LEU A 31 9.52 10.94 8.44
C LEU A 31 10.17 10.00 7.41
N VAL A 32 11.28 9.38 7.77
CA VAL A 32 12.06 8.50 6.89
C VAL A 32 12.12 7.11 7.51
N PHE A 33 11.81 6.06 6.76
CA PHE A 33 11.91 4.68 7.23
C PHE A 33 13.36 4.18 7.16
N ASP A 34 13.84 3.60 8.26
CA ASP A 34 15.10 2.87 8.30
C ASP A 34 15.02 1.57 7.47
N ARG A 35 16.17 1.03 7.05
CA ARG A 35 16.30 -0.10 6.10
C ARG A 35 16.08 -1.47 6.77
N LYS A 36 14.91 -1.65 7.38
CA LYS A 36 14.48 -2.89 8.05
C LYS A 36 12.97 -3.04 8.05
N ASP A 37 12.48 -4.22 8.44
CA ASP A 37 11.05 -4.47 8.56
C ASP A 37 10.44 -3.59 9.65
N LEU A 38 9.46 -2.78 9.26
CA LEU A 38 8.86 -1.77 10.13
C LEU A 38 7.34 -1.77 10.00
N HIS A 39 6.66 -1.68 11.14
CA HIS A 39 5.20 -1.62 11.21
C HIS A 39 4.75 -0.32 11.88
N LEU A 40 4.22 0.61 11.09
CA LEU A 40 3.61 1.84 11.57
C LEU A 40 2.09 1.67 11.65
N LYS A 41 1.53 1.88 12.84
CA LYS A 41 0.09 1.78 13.11
C LYS A 41 -0.45 3.15 13.50
N ALA A 42 -1.51 3.61 12.86
CA ALA A 42 -2.18 4.84 13.22
C ALA A 42 -3.68 4.78 12.92
N ASN A 43 -4.50 5.71 13.41
CA ASN A 43 -5.78 5.99 12.73
C ASN A 43 -5.53 6.90 11.54
N TYR A 44 -4.72 7.94 11.77
CA TYR A 44 -4.47 9.01 10.82
C TYR A 44 -2.97 9.23 10.66
N ILE A 45 -2.50 9.22 9.42
CA ILE A 45 -1.18 9.69 9.04
C ILE A 45 -1.40 10.86 8.10
N MET A 46 -1.06 12.07 8.53
CA MET A 46 -1.23 13.28 7.74
C MET A 46 0.14 13.87 7.44
N VAL A 47 0.49 13.94 6.16
CA VAL A 47 1.69 14.63 5.71
C VAL A 47 1.25 16.00 5.18
N ASN A 48 1.60 17.06 5.90
CA ASN A 48 1.14 18.43 5.62
C ASN A 48 2.35 19.34 5.42
N GLY A 49 2.69 19.65 4.17
CA GLY A 49 3.92 20.39 3.83
C GLY A 49 5.22 19.60 4.04
N GLY A 50 5.15 18.43 4.70
CA GLY A 50 6.28 17.59 5.02
C GLY A 50 6.59 16.51 3.97
N ARG A 51 7.44 15.56 4.37
CA ARG A 51 7.81 14.38 3.58
C ARG A 51 7.63 13.09 4.38
N LEU A 52 7.00 12.09 3.79
CA LEU A 52 7.08 10.69 4.26
C LEU A 52 7.80 9.89 3.19
N GLN A 53 8.91 9.25 3.56
CA GLN A 53 9.80 8.54 2.64
C GLN A 53 10.00 7.08 3.07
N ILE A 54 9.67 6.15 2.18
CA ILE A 54 9.92 4.71 2.28
C ILE A 54 10.72 4.30 1.03
N GLY A 55 12.05 4.21 1.18
CA GLY A 55 12.96 4.03 0.05
C GLY A 55 13.05 5.27 -0.86
N THR A 56 13.91 5.17 -1.88
CA THR A 56 14.03 6.16 -2.96
C THR A 56 14.05 5.45 -4.30
N GLU A 57 13.98 6.19 -5.40
CA GLU A 57 14.11 5.61 -6.74
C GLU A 57 15.47 4.92 -6.95
N LEU A 58 16.55 5.51 -6.45
CA LEU A 58 17.92 4.96 -6.55
C LEU A 58 18.18 3.84 -5.54
N GLU A 59 17.53 3.90 -4.38
CA GLU A 59 17.65 2.92 -3.30
C GLU A 59 16.26 2.41 -2.87
N PRO A 60 15.62 1.55 -3.68
CA PRO A 60 14.28 1.04 -3.39
C PRO A 60 14.24 0.31 -2.05
N PHE A 61 13.14 0.41 -1.32
CA PHE A 61 12.89 -0.28 -0.07
C PHE A 61 12.66 -1.77 -0.33
N GLU A 62 13.66 -2.60 0.02
CA GLU A 62 13.59 -4.05 -0.16
C GLU A 62 13.02 -4.79 1.04
N GLN A 63 12.89 -4.11 2.17
CA GLN A 63 12.33 -4.64 3.40
C GLN A 63 10.80 -4.51 3.42
N GLN A 64 10.15 -5.02 4.45
CA GLN A 64 8.71 -4.90 4.61
C GLN A 64 8.33 -3.63 5.39
N ALA A 65 7.84 -2.61 4.68
CA ALA A 65 7.20 -1.46 5.29
C ALA A 65 5.67 -1.69 5.36
N ARG A 66 5.15 -1.90 6.57
CA ARG A 66 3.71 -2.10 6.79
C ARG A 66 3.09 -0.88 7.42
N LEU A 67 2.09 -0.31 6.76
CA LEU A 67 1.23 0.74 7.29
C LEU A 67 -0.13 0.15 7.63
N THR A 68 -0.56 0.22 8.89
CA THR A 68 -1.89 -0.24 9.29
C THR A 68 -2.70 0.93 9.82
N LEU A 69 -3.75 1.25 9.08
CA LEU A 69 -4.71 2.29 9.44
C LEU A 69 -5.91 1.67 10.16
N HIS A 70 -6.23 2.19 11.34
CA HIS A 70 -7.34 1.73 12.16
C HIS A 70 -8.47 2.76 12.13
N GLY A 71 -9.71 2.31 11.92
CA GLY A 71 -10.88 3.16 11.98
C GLY A 71 -12.14 2.32 11.89
N ASN A 72 -13.20 2.71 12.61
CA ASN A 72 -14.51 2.10 12.53
C ASN A 72 -15.36 2.87 11.50
N PRO A 73 -16.08 2.22 10.58
CA PRO A 73 -16.97 2.91 9.63
C PRO A 73 -17.96 3.89 10.25
N GLN A 74 -18.30 3.73 11.54
CA GLN A 74 -19.19 4.63 12.28
C GLN A 74 -18.48 5.84 12.90
N ASP A 75 -17.13 5.87 12.90
CA ASP A 75 -16.37 7.00 13.46
C ASP A 75 -16.51 8.23 12.55
N THR A 76 -16.87 9.37 13.15
CA THR A 76 -17.01 10.67 12.48
C THR A 76 -15.89 11.64 12.87
N ASP A 77 -14.76 11.10 13.33
CA ASP A 77 -13.64 11.81 13.97
C ASP A 77 -12.99 12.90 13.09
N LEU A 78 -12.96 12.72 11.76
CA LEU A 78 -12.44 13.71 10.82
C LEU A 78 -13.45 13.98 9.70
N PRO A 79 -14.18 15.11 9.75
CA PRO A 79 -14.98 15.57 8.62
C PRO A 79 -14.09 15.61 7.37
N THR A 80 -14.59 15.10 6.24
CA THR A 80 -13.88 14.94 4.94
C THR A 80 -12.93 13.75 4.80
N PHE A 81 -12.19 13.35 5.84
CA PHE A 81 -11.20 12.26 5.70
C PHE A 81 -11.70 10.87 6.12
N GLY A 82 -12.85 10.81 6.80
CA GLY A 82 -13.45 9.56 7.24
C GLY A 82 -12.75 8.97 8.46
N SER A 83 -13.00 7.68 8.72
CA SER A 83 -12.61 7.03 9.98
C SER A 83 -11.13 6.63 10.07
N LYS A 84 -10.39 6.62 8.95
CA LYS A 84 -8.96 6.35 8.88
C LYS A 84 -8.37 6.88 7.57
N VAL A 85 -7.17 7.45 7.59
CA VAL A 85 -6.58 8.02 6.38
C VAL A 85 -5.04 8.07 6.41
N LEU A 86 -4.43 7.89 5.25
CA LEU A 86 -3.10 8.41 4.91
C LEU A 86 -3.31 9.58 3.94
N ALA A 87 -3.12 10.80 4.41
CA ALA A 87 -3.39 12.02 3.65
C ALA A 87 -2.08 12.75 3.31
N CYS A 88 -2.01 13.26 2.08
CA CYS A 88 -0.94 14.14 1.64
C CYS A 88 -1.53 15.50 1.24
N PHE A 89 -1.13 16.56 1.94
CA PHE A 89 -1.50 17.93 1.61
C PHE A 89 -0.25 18.76 1.35
N ARG A 90 -0.05 19.17 0.09
CA ARG A 90 1.15 19.90 -0.37
C ARG A 90 2.46 19.23 0.11
N CYS A 91 2.49 17.91 0.06
CA CYS A 91 3.52 17.10 0.69
C CYS A 91 4.37 16.36 -0.36
N ARG A 92 5.44 15.69 0.09
CA ARG A 92 6.10 14.62 -0.67
C ARG A 92 5.80 13.27 -0.01
N LEU A 93 5.09 12.40 -0.72
CA LEU A 93 4.83 11.03 -0.31
C LEU A 93 5.59 10.09 -1.25
N GLU A 94 6.70 9.54 -0.77
CA GLU A 94 7.64 8.76 -1.57
C GLU A 94 7.65 7.33 -1.03
N MET A 95 7.21 6.38 -1.86
CA MET A 95 7.19 4.94 -1.52
C MET A 95 7.72 4.17 -2.72
N HIS A 96 9.01 3.84 -2.67
CA HIS A 96 9.69 3.11 -3.73
C HIS A 96 10.02 1.72 -3.20
N GLY A 97 9.24 0.71 -3.61
CA GLY A 97 9.56 -0.69 -3.38
C GLY A 97 10.41 -1.26 -4.51
N ARG A 98 10.79 -2.54 -4.42
CA ARG A 98 11.46 -3.27 -5.50
C ARG A 98 10.74 -3.01 -6.84
N PRO A 99 11.44 -2.53 -7.89
CA PRO A 99 10.84 -2.32 -9.20
C PRO A 99 10.20 -3.60 -9.72
N GLN A 100 8.92 -3.51 -10.09
CA GLN A 100 8.15 -4.61 -10.64
C GLN A 100 7.06 -4.07 -11.55
N VAL A 101 6.61 -4.88 -12.52
CA VAL A 101 5.39 -4.61 -13.28
C VAL A 101 4.23 -4.55 -12.28
N SER A 102 3.59 -3.40 -12.11
CA SER A 102 2.58 -3.21 -11.07
C SER A 102 1.18 -3.66 -11.50
N TRP A 103 0.93 -3.71 -12.81
CA TRP A 103 -0.32 -4.18 -13.39
C TRP A 103 -0.10 -4.58 -14.86
N THR A 104 -1.02 -5.39 -15.37
CA THR A 104 -1.16 -5.80 -16.78
C THR A 104 -2.63 -6.10 -17.02
N THR A 105 -3.03 -6.27 -18.28
CA THR A 105 -4.35 -6.79 -18.64
C THR A 105 -4.34 -8.31 -18.77
N LEU A 106 -5.52 -8.91 -18.57
CA LEU A 106 -5.76 -10.30 -18.91
C LEU A 106 -5.72 -10.49 -20.43
N ALA A 107 -5.00 -11.49 -20.90
CA ALA A 107 -4.97 -11.91 -22.30
C ALA A 107 -6.16 -12.82 -22.66
N ALA A 108 -6.78 -13.44 -21.65
CA ALA A 108 -7.97 -14.27 -21.78
C ALA A 108 -8.89 -14.11 -20.56
N THR A 109 -10.20 -14.35 -20.74
CA THR A 109 -11.18 -14.29 -19.64
C THR A 109 -10.85 -15.32 -18.57
N ALA A 110 -10.67 -14.87 -17.32
CA ALA A 110 -10.59 -15.75 -16.15
C ALA A 110 -12.01 -16.17 -15.73
N SER A 111 -12.25 -17.47 -15.67
CA SER A 111 -13.52 -18.07 -15.27
C SER A 111 -13.47 -18.55 -13.82
N LYS A 112 -14.63 -18.64 -13.18
CA LYS A 112 -14.75 -19.16 -11.82
C LYS A 112 -14.14 -20.57 -11.73
N GLY A 113 -13.19 -20.75 -10.81
CA GLY A 113 -12.53 -22.02 -10.55
C GLY A 113 -11.24 -22.23 -11.36
N ASP A 114 -10.87 -21.28 -12.21
CA ASP A 114 -9.55 -21.29 -12.85
C ASP A 114 -8.45 -21.17 -11.79
N THR A 115 -7.36 -21.91 -12.01
CA THR A 115 -6.17 -21.96 -11.14
C THR A 115 -4.98 -21.19 -11.73
N HIS A 116 -5.22 -20.50 -12.84
CA HIS A 116 -4.23 -19.64 -13.48
C HIS A 116 -4.92 -18.55 -14.29
N ILE A 117 -4.19 -17.49 -14.58
CA ILE A 117 -4.58 -16.42 -15.50
C ILE A 117 -3.49 -16.24 -16.57
N ASP A 118 -3.92 -15.85 -17.76
CA ASP A 118 -3.04 -15.45 -18.85
C ASP A 118 -3.03 -13.92 -18.95
N VAL A 119 -1.84 -13.33 -19.04
CA VAL A 119 -1.63 -11.87 -19.07
C VAL A 119 -0.92 -11.41 -20.34
N THR A 120 -1.19 -10.17 -20.76
CA THR A 120 -0.63 -9.60 -22.00
C THR A 120 0.87 -9.32 -21.86
N ASP A 121 1.26 -8.63 -20.80
CA ASP A 121 2.65 -8.25 -20.54
C ASP A 121 3.36 -9.33 -19.73
N THR A 122 4.67 -9.48 -19.97
CA THR A 122 5.51 -10.38 -19.18
C THR A 122 5.65 -9.87 -17.75
N VAL A 123 5.24 -10.67 -16.78
CA VAL A 123 5.36 -10.37 -15.35
C VAL A 123 6.37 -11.28 -14.66
N ALA A 124 6.87 -10.84 -13.51
CA ALA A 124 7.76 -11.60 -12.64
C ALA A 124 7.30 -11.48 -11.17
N TRP A 125 5.99 -11.51 -10.94
CA TRP A 125 5.42 -11.40 -9.60
C TRP A 125 5.88 -12.56 -8.71
N PRO A 126 6.46 -12.29 -7.54
CA PRO A 126 7.01 -13.35 -6.69
C PRO A 126 5.88 -14.21 -6.10
N PRO A 127 6.15 -15.51 -5.83
CA PRO A 127 5.24 -16.36 -5.08
C PRO A 127 4.82 -15.74 -3.74
N GLY A 128 3.54 -15.89 -3.38
CA GLY A 128 2.92 -15.27 -2.21
C GLY A 128 2.46 -13.82 -2.42
N SER A 129 2.69 -13.24 -3.60
CA SER A 129 2.16 -11.90 -3.93
C SER A 129 0.64 -11.93 -3.99
N LYS A 130 0.00 -10.91 -3.40
CA LYS A 130 -1.45 -10.72 -3.58
C LYS A 130 -1.69 -9.84 -4.79
N ILE A 131 -2.50 -10.33 -5.71
CA ILE A 131 -2.95 -9.59 -6.88
C ILE A 131 -4.45 -9.34 -6.79
N VAL A 132 -4.90 -8.28 -7.46
CA VAL A 132 -6.31 -7.97 -7.63
C VAL A 132 -6.65 -8.18 -9.10
N ILE A 133 -7.60 -9.06 -9.37
CA ILE A 133 -8.13 -9.30 -10.71
C ILE A 133 -9.38 -8.43 -10.83
N ALA A 134 -9.22 -7.29 -11.50
CA ALA A 134 -10.30 -6.32 -11.68
C ALA A 134 -11.25 -6.75 -12.78
N THR A 135 -12.55 -6.53 -12.57
CA THR A 135 -13.58 -6.76 -13.58
C THR A 135 -13.68 -5.58 -14.56
N THR A 136 -14.09 -5.86 -15.80
CA THR A 136 -14.55 -4.86 -16.77
C THR A 136 -16.08 -4.70 -16.78
N ASP A 137 -16.79 -5.46 -15.95
CA ASP A 137 -18.24 -5.40 -15.81
C ASP A 137 -18.69 -4.23 -14.92
N TYR A 138 -19.98 -3.94 -14.91
CA TYR A 138 -20.56 -2.95 -14.02
C TYR A 138 -20.49 -3.41 -12.56
N GLU A 139 -19.87 -2.62 -11.69
CA GLU A 139 -19.82 -2.86 -10.25
C GLU A 139 -20.89 -2.03 -9.52
N GLY A 140 -21.55 -2.65 -8.54
CA GLY A 140 -22.48 -1.99 -7.64
C GLY A 140 -21.96 -1.96 -6.20
N PHE A 141 -22.60 -1.16 -5.35
CA PHE A 141 -22.21 -1.05 -3.93
C PHE A 141 -22.25 -2.37 -3.15
N THR A 142 -23.01 -3.36 -3.63
CA THR A 142 -23.22 -4.66 -2.96
C THR A 142 -22.74 -5.86 -3.79
N PHE A 143 -22.22 -5.65 -4.99
CA PHE A 143 -21.75 -6.72 -5.85
C PHE A 143 -20.55 -6.25 -6.68
N SER A 144 -19.50 -7.05 -6.65
CA SER A 144 -18.28 -6.86 -7.42
C SER A 144 -17.82 -8.23 -7.90
N HIS A 145 -17.35 -8.27 -9.14
CA HIS A 145 -16.69 -9.45 -9.72
C HIS A 145 -15.16 -9.34 -9.58
N THR A 146 -14.65 -8.36 -8.84
CA THR A 146 -13.23 -8.22 -8.55
C THR A 146 -12.82 -9.24 -7.48
N GLU A 147 -11.73 -9.94 -7.73
CA GLU A 147 -11.21 -10.98 -6.85
C GLU A 147 -9.79 -10.67 -6.39
N VAL A 148 -9.43 -11.15 -5.20
CA VAL A 148 -8.05 -11.14 -4.70
C VAL A 148 -7.53 -12.57 -4.77
N ALA A 149 -6.40 -12.76 -5.44
CA ALA A 149 -5.72 -14.04 -5.55
C ALA A 149 -4.29 -13.92 -5.02
N GLU A 150 -3.72 -15.04 -4.61
CA GLU A 150 -2.31 -15.15 -4.26
C GLU A 150 -1.56 -15.78 -5.43
N VAL A 151 -0.37 -15.30 -5.76
CA VAL A 151 0.45 -15.88 -6.83
C VAL A 151 1.16 -17.11 -6.29
N ALA A 152 0.86 -18.29 -6.82
CA ALA A 152 1.61 -19.51 -6.53
C ALA A 152 2.93 -19.54 -7.30
N SER A 153 2.90 -19.22 -8.60
CA SER A 153 4.09 -19.12 -9.45
C SER A 153 3.81 -18.39 -10.75
N VAL A 154 4.86 -17.96 -11.44
CA VAL A 154 4.79 -17.42 -12.80
C VAL A 154 5.59 -18.34 -13.71
N ASP A 155 5.05 -18.67 -14.88
CA ASP A 155 5.68 -19.55 -15.83
C ASP A 155 6.94 -18.92 -16.48
N SER A 156 7.69 -19.72 -17.23
CA SER A 156 8.93 -19.25 -17.88
C SER A 156 8.71 -18.15 -18.94
N SER A 157 7.51 -18.06 -19.52
CA SER A 157 7.18 -17.00 -20.48
C SER A 157 6.83 -15.68 -19.79
N GLY A 158 6.55 -15.71 -18.49
CA GLY A 158 6.02 -14.61 -17.70
C GLY A 158 4.61 -14.19 -18.09
N ARG A 159 3.90 -14.99 -18.90
CA ARG A 159 2.54 -14.66 -19.38
C ARG A 159 1.46 -15.54 -18.79
N ARG A 160 1.83 -16.57 -18.03
CA ARG A 160 0.88 -17.38 -17.25
C ARG A 160 1.22 -17.30 -15.77
N VAL A 161 0.24 -16.86 -14.99
CA VAL A 161 0.34 -16.74 -13.53
C VAL A 161 -0.54 -17.81 -12.90
N HIS A 162 0.06 -18.70 -12.12
CA HIS A 162 -0.64 -19.69 -11.32
C HIS A 162 -1.06 -19.08 -9.99
N LEU A 163 -2.32 -19.33 -9.59
CA LEU A 163 -2.95 -18.78 -8.39
C LEU A 163 -3.08 -19.84 -7.28
#